data_AF-A0A533VZU1-F1
#
_entry.id   AF-A0A533VZU1-F1
#
_cell.length_a   1.000
_cell.length_b   1.000
_cell.length_c   1.000
_cell.angle_alpha   90.00
_cell.angle_beta   90.00
_cell.angle_gamma   90.00
#
_symmetry.space_group_name_H-M   'P 1'
#
loop_
_entity.id
_entity.type
_entity.pdbx_description
1 polymer ?
#
loop_
_entity_poly.entity_id
_entity_poly.type
_entity_poly.pdbx_seq_one_letter_code
_entity_poly.pdbx_strand_id
1 'polypeptide(L)'
;MRRKEREKRTGKASALLRWTGFGALEDLERSATKVLAGRGFRVVRVGETIAVLGGEPATAARHCAHLPGVAWIGLGYTSEGGLESLLVSLQLLGERYLRRNSTFGVQVEVTRSNILRGDVIGAANSRLLGLRKGARIDERSPELIFQVALDRNQGVACVEIRRGVGGVPTSTAKAFCLVSGGMHSSVVAWMAALAGFSVELVHLRTSEESVVEAGRLYSELSHRIDPTRLKLTLLTGSKNSPEG
;
A
#
# COMPACT_ATOMS: atom_id res chain seq x y z
N MET A 1 -5.01 19.91 -28.06
CA MET A 1 -3.53 20.03 -28.04
C MET A 1 -2.96 20.07 -26.61
N ARG A 2 -3.45 20.93 -25.69
CA ARG A 2 -2.91 21.13 -24.33
C ARG A 2 -2.89 19.92 -23.36
N ARG A 3 -3.73 18.89 -23.54
CA ARG A 3 -3.83 17.74 -22.60
C ARG A 3 -2.74 16.68 -22.83
N LYS A 4 -2.46 16.33 -24.10
CA LYS A 4 -1.39 15.38 -24.49
C LYS A 4 0.02 15.93 -24.24
N GLU A 5 0.22 17.25 -24.36
CA GLU A 5 1.50 17.90 -24.01
C GLU A 5 1.71 18.02 -22.50
N ARG A 6 0.63 18.24 -21.72
CA ARG A 6 0.68 18.12 -20.25
C ARG A 6 1.02 16.69 -19.83
N GLU A 7 0.36 15.68 -20.41
CA GLU A 7 0.65 14.26 -20.17
C GLU A 7 2.08 13.84 -20.56
N LYS A 8 2.69 14.47 -21.58
CA LYS A 8 4.10 14.23 -21.93
C LYS A 8 5.10 14.81 -20.92
N ARG A 9 4.71 15.86 -20.19
CA ARG A 9 5.54 16.51 -19.17
C ARG A 9 5.31 15.97 -17.76
N THR A 10 4.17 15.33 -17.53
CA THR A 10 3.77 14.76 -16.23
C THR A 10 3.97 13.25 -16.22
N GLY A 11 4.37 12.69 -15.09
CA GLY A 11 4.46 11.23 -14.95
C GLY A 11 3.13 10.52 -15.25
N LYS A 12 3.20 9.19 -15.34
CA LYS A 12 2.01 8.32 -15.43
C LYS A 12 1.25 8.42 -14.11
N ALA A 13 -0.07 8.60 -14.16
CA ALA A 13 -0.88 8.61 -12.95
C ALA A 13 -0.82 7.26 -12.23
N SER A 14 -0.63 7.29 -10.92
CA SER A 14 -0.33 6.10 -10.11
C SER A 14 -0.95 6.18 -8.72
N ALA A 15 -1.33 5.03 -8.18
CA ALA A 15 -1.53 4.87 -6.74
C ALA A 15 -0.20 4.48 -6.10
N LEU A 16 0.14 5.08 -4.96
CA LEU A 16 1.40 4.82 -4.30
C LEU A 16 1.16 4.21 -2.93
N LEU A 17 1.93 3.18 -2.59
CA LEU A 17 1.90 2.50 -1.31
C LEU A 17 3.24 2.77 -0.62
N ARG A 18 3.20 3.44 0.53
CA ARG A 18 4.38 3.58 1.36
C ARG A 18 4.51 2.35 2.26
N TRP A 19 5.66 1.70 2.16
CA TRP A 19 6.03 0.61 3.05
C TRP A 19 6.27 1.12 4.48
N THR A 20 5.90 0.30 5.47
CA THR A 20 6.09 0.62 6.90
C THR A 20 7.55 0.63 7.35
N GLY A 21 8.48 0.10 6.54
CA GLY A 21 9.89 -0.07 6.93
C GLY A 21 10.16 -1.35 7.73
N PHE A 22 9.13 -2.18 7.97
CA PHE A 22 9.27 -3.46 8.68
C PHE A 22 9.05 -4.65 7.73
N GLY A 23 9.80 -5.74 7.92
CA GLY A 23 9.74 -6.93 7.06
C GLY A 23 10.46 -6.74 5.73
N ALA A 24 10.04 -7.45 4.69
CA ALA A 24 10.62 -7.33 3.35
C ALA A 24 9.69 -6.53 2.42
N LEU A 25 10.24 -5.53 1.74
CA LEU A 25 9.50 -4.74 0.74
C LEU A 25 9.00 -5.62 -0.42
N GLU A 26 9.79 -6.64 -0.80
CA GLU A 26 9.46 -7.59 -1.86
C GLU A 26 8.19 -8.39 -1.55
N ASP A 27 7.90 -8.64 -0.26
CA ASP A 27 6.66 -9.28 0.14
C ASP A 27 5.45 -8.35 -0.03
N LEU A 28 5.61 -7.05 0.23
CA LEU A 28 4.55 -6.07 -0.05
C LEU A 28 4.30 -5.93 -1.56
N GLU A 29 5.37 -5.88 -2.36
CA GLU A 29 5.30 -5.85 -3.83
C GLU A 29 4.56 -7.08 -4.37
N ARG A 30 4.90 -8.26 -3.84
CA ARG A 30 4.22 -9.52 -4.18
C ARG A 30 2.73 -9.44 -3.83
N SER A 31 2.38 -9.04 -2.62
CA SER A 31 0.98 -8.97 -2.19
C SER A 31 0.16 -7.95 -2.96
N ALA A 32 0.73 -6.78 -3.26
CA ALA A 32 0.12 -5.81 -4.16
C ALA A 32 -0.11 -6.42 -5.56
N THR A 33 0.88 -7.12 -6.10
CA THR A 33 0.79 -7.78 -7.42
C THR A 33 -0.30 -8.84 -7.44
N LYS A 34 -0.43 -9.66 -6.39
CA LYS A 34 -1.42 -10.73 -6.31
C LYS A 34 -2.84 -10.20 -6.15
N VAL A 35 -3.05 -9.21 -5.31
CA VAL A 35 -4.38 -8.57 -5.14
C VAL A 35 -4.85 -7.88 -6.43
N LEU A 36 -3.92 -7.33 -7.20
CA LEU A 36 -4.20 -6.61 -8.43
C LEU A 36 -4.15 -7.49 -9.70
N ALA A 37 -3.83 -8.77 -9.57
CA ALA A 37 -3.70 -9.69 -10.70
C ALA A 37 -5.01 -9.75 -11.52
N GLY A 38 -4.89 -9.70 -12.85
CA GLY A 38 -6.03 -9.72 -13.77
C GLY A 38 -6.85 -8.43 -13.85
N ARG A 39 -6.50 -7.38 -13.10
CA ARG A 39 -7.26 -6.11 -13.04
C ARG A 39 -6.68 -4.99 -13.91
N GLY A 40 -5.71 -5.29 -14.78
CA GLY A 40 -5.08 -4.31 -15.68
C GLY A 40 -4.12 -3.32 -15.00
N PHE A 41 -3.71 -3.60 -13.76
CA PHE A 41 -2.71 -2.82 -13.04
C PHE A 41 -1.32 -3.46 -13.15
N ARG A 42 -0.29 -2.62 -13.11
CA ARG A 42 1.12 -3.04 -13.05
C ARG A 42 1.77 -2.44 -11.82
N VAL A 43 2.35 -3.29 -10.99
CA VAL A 43 3.12 -2.89 -9.81
C VAL A 43 4.57 -2.64 -10.23
N VAL A 44 5.15 -1.52 -9.79
CA VAL A 44 6.56 -1.18 -9.98
C VAL A 44 7.12 -0.62 -8.69
N ARG A 45 8.40 -0.87 -8.44
CA ARG A 45 9.11 -0.34 -7.29
C ARG A 45 9.96 0.86 -7.68
N VAL A 46 9.90 1.90 -6.86
CA VAL A 46 10.74 3.10 -6.95
C VAL A 46 11.33 3.33 -5.57
N GLY A 47 12.58 2.93 -5.39
CA GLY A 47 13.22 2.90 -4.07
C GLY A 47 12.47 1.97 -3.10
N GLU A 48 11.95 2.53 -2.03
CA GLU A 48 11.12 1.88 -0.99
C GLU A 48 9.62 2.17 -1.15
N THR A 49 9.24 2.81 -2.24
CA THR A 49 7.84 3.13 -2.54
C THR A 49 7.33 2.24 -3.67
N ILE A 50 6.15 1.66 -3.48
CA ILE A 50 5.50 0.85 -4.50
C ILE A 50 4.53 1.74 -5.27
N ALA A 51 4.68 1.79 -6.59
CA ALA A 51 3.76 2.47 -7.48
C ALA A 51 2.92 1.46 -8.26
N VAL A 52 1.62 1.72 -8.33
CA VAL A 52 0.66 0.94 -9.10
C VAL A 52 0.20 1.77 -10.28
N LEU A 53 0.55 1.31 -11.47
CA LEU A 53 0.30 1.92 -12.77
C LEU A 53 -0.88 1.25 -13.47
N GLY A 54 -1.52 1.98 -14.38
CA GLY A 54 -2.66 1.47 -15.17
C GLY A 54 -4.00 1.69 -14.47
N GLY A 55 -5.09 1.62 -15.23
CA GLY A 55 -6.44 1.87 -14.71
C GLY A 55 -6.61 3.22 -14.00
N GLU A 56 -7.60 3.28 -13.11
CA GLU A 56 -7.84 4.44 -12.25
C GLU A 56 -7.07 4.31 -10.93
N PRO A 57 -6.14 5.22 -10.59
CA PRO A 57 -5.36 5.15 -9.35
C PRO A 57 -6.19 5.00 -8.08
N ALA A 58 -7.34 5.69 -7.98
CA ALA A 58 -8.20 5.57 -6.81
C ALA A 58 -8.76 4.15 -6.59
N THR A 59 -8.86 3.34 -7.65
CA THR A 59 -9.30 1.94 -7.58
C THR A 59 -8.17 1.04 -7.08
N ALA A 60 -6.95 1.21 -7.59
CA ALA A 60 -5.77 0.52 -7.06
C ALA A 60 -5.54 0.83 -5.57
N ALA A 61 -5.63 2.10 -5.19
CA ALA A 61 -5.54 2.57 -3.81
C ALA A 61 -6.56 1.88 -2.88
N ARG A 62 -7.78 1.63 -3.35
CA ARG A 62 -8.80 0.91 -2.58
C ARG A 62 -8.46 -0.55 -2.38
N HIS A 63 -7.97 -1.22 -3.41
CA HIS A 63 -7.57 -2.63 -3.35
C HIS A 63 -6.32 -2.88 -2.50
N CYS A 64 -5.44 -1.89 -2.33
CA CYS A 64 -4.18 -2.11 -1.59
C CYS A 64 -4.20 -1.60 -0.14
N ALA A 65 -5.18 -0.78 0.25
CA ALA A 65 -5.18 -0.12 1.58
C ALA A 65 -5.20 -1.05 2.78
N HIS A 66 -5.76 -2.24 2.59
CA HIS A 66 -5.90 -3.23 3.64
C HIS A 66 -4.68 -4.16 3.76
N LEU A 67 -3.69 -4.04 2.87
CA LEU A 67 -2.54 -4.93 2.87
C LEU A 67 -1.65 -4.65 4.08
N PRO A 68 -1.32 -5.67 4.89
CA PRO A 68 -0.28 -5.56 5.91
C PRO A 68 1.03 -5.03 5.31
N GLY A 69 1.69 -4.12 6.02
CA GLY A 69 2.90 -3.44 5.57
C GLY A 69 2.70 -2.13 4.81
N VAL A 70 1.45 -1.73 4.53
CA VAL A 70 1.14 -0.40 3.97
C VAL A 70 0.98 0.61 5.11
N ALA A 71 1.90 1.57 5.20
CA ALA A 71 1.83 2.66 6.19
C ALA A 71 0.76 3.69 5.80
N TRP A 72 0.76 4.07 4.52
CA TRP A 72 -0.20 5.01 3.96
C TRP A 72 -0.25 4.86 2.43
N ILE A 73 -1.32 5.40 1.85
CA ILE A 73 -1.56 5.41 0.41
C ILE A 73 -1.65 6.84 -0.09
N GLY A 74 -1.01 7.08 -1.24
CA GLY A 74 -1.07 8.34 -1.95
C GLY A 74 -1.59 8.21 -3.37
N LEU A 75 -2.00 9.35 -3.92
CA LEU A 75 -2.30 9.51 -5.34
C LEU A 75 -1.31 10.49 -5.95
N GLY A 76 -0.80 10.15 -7.12
CA GLY A 76 0.25 10.94 -7.72
C GLY A 76 0.67 10.45 -9.08
N TYR A 77 1.96 10.64 -9.35
CA TYR A 77 2.55 10.39 -10.64
C TYR A 77 3.88 9.65 -10.48
N THR A 78 4.14 8.72 -11.41
CA THR A 78 5.44 8.06 -11.58
C THR A 78 6.09 8.54 -12.87
N SER A 79 7.33 9.01 -12.80
CA SER A 79 8.07 9.60 -13.93
C SER A 79 9.46 9.00 -14.08
N GLU A 80 10.00 9.04 -15.30
CA GLU A 80 11.36 8.56 -15.64
C GLU A 80 12.32 9.72 -15.98
N GLY A 81 11.94 10.96 -15.66
CA GLY A 81 12.67 12.18 -16.03
C GLY A 81 13.49 12.80 -14.90
N GLY A 82 13.86 12.04 -13.86
CA GLY A 82 14.61 12.55 -12.71
C GLY A 82 13.88 13.64 -11.91
N LEU A 83 14.64 14.46 -11.18
CA LEU A 83 14.11 15.43 -10.21
C LEU A 83 13.16 16.46 -10.84
N GLU A 84 13.49 17.04 -11.99
CA GLU A 84 12.65 18.08 -12.62
C GLU A 84 11.24 17.58 -12.95
N SER A 85 11.12 16.35 -13.47
CA SER A 85 9.82 15.75 -13.77
C SER A 85 8.99 15.51 -12.50
N LEU A 86 9.66 15.19 -11.39
CA LEU A 86 9.03 15.06 -10.07
C LEU A 86 8.55 16.40 -9.54
N LEU A 87 9.33 17.47 -9.67
CA LEU A 87 8.94 18.80 -9.23
C LEU A 87 7.76 19.34 -10.03
N VAL A 88 7.68 19.06 -11.33
CA VAL A 88 6.50 19.37 -12.15
C VAL A 88 5.27 18.60 -11.66
N SER A 89 5.44 17.30 -11.39
CA SER A 89 4.35 16.46 -10.88
C SER A 89 3.88 16.90 -9.49
N LEU A 90 4.82 17.27 -8.63
CA LEU A 90 4.58 17.80 -7.29
C LEU A 90 3.85 19.13 -7.33
N GLN A 91 4.23 20.04 -8.24
CA GLN A 91 3.54 21.32 -8.43
C GLN A 91 2.05 21.09 -8.76
N LEU A 92 1.75 20.17 -9.67
CA LEU A 92 0.37 19.87 -10.04
C LEU A 92 -0.44 19.28 -8.89
N LEU A 93 0.19 18.47 -8.04
CA LEU A 93 -0.43 17.97 -6.82
C LEU A 93 -0.65 19.11 -5.83
N GLY A 94 0.32 20.01 -5.65
CA GLY A 94 0.17 21.21 -4.83
C GLY A 94 -0.98 22.10 -5.31
N GLU A 95 -1.06 22.38 -6.61
CA GLU A 95 -2.18 23.12 -7.22
C GLU A 95 -3.53 22.42 -7.01
N ARG A 96 -3.57 21.10 -6.94
CA ARG A 96 -4.82 20.37 -6.74
C ARG A 96 -5.25 20.31 -5.28
N TYR A 97 -4.31 20.07 -4.36
CA TYR A 97 -4.62 19.67 -2.99
C TYR A 97 -4.28 20.72 -1.92
N LEU A 98 -3.27 21.59 -2.14
CA LEU A 98 -2.99 22.65 -1.18
C LEU A 98 -4.15 23.64 -1.11
N ARG A 99 -4.45 24.06 0.12
CA ARG A 99 -5.51 25.04 0.42
C ARG A 99 -4.89 26.35 0.91
N ARG A 100 -5.71 27.38 0.96
CA ARG A 100 -5.29 28.67 1.53
C ARG A 100 -5.08 28.49 3.03
N ASN A 101 -4.00 29.05 3.58
CA ASN A 101 -3.65 28.97 5.01
C ASN A 101 -3.44 27.55 5.58
N SER A 102 -3.27 26.51 4.75
CA SER A 102 -3.01 25.13 5.22
C SER A 102 -1.53 24.89 5.50
N THR A 103 -1.23 23.91 6.34
CA THR A 103 0.14 23.40 6.51
C THR A 103 0.41 22.20 5.60
N PHE A 104 1.67 22.03 5.19
CA PHE A 104 2.10 20.84 4.46
C PHE A 104 3.51 20.41 4.86
N GLY A 105 3.79 19.12 4.69
CA GLY A 105 5.11 18.53 4.87
C GLY A 105 5.53 17.76 3.63
N VAL A 106 6.84 17.66 3.40
CA VAL A 106 7.40 16.88 2.29
C VAL A 106 8.27 15.77 2.84
N GLN A 107 7.90 14.53 2.55
CA GLN A 107 8.70 13.34 2.81
C GLN A 107 9.52 13.02 1.57
N VAL A 108 10.85 13.03 1.72
CA VAL A 108 11.77 12.73 0.63
C VAL A 108 12.50 11.43 0.89
N GLU A 109 12.53 10.60 -0.15
CA GLU A 109 13.32 9.38 -0.25
C GLU A 109 14.23 9.49 -1.49
N VAL A 110 15.53 9.21 -1.32
CA VAL A 110 16.48 9.18 -2.45
C VAL A 110 17.28 7.90 -2.35
N THR A 111 17.21 7.10 -3.40
CA THR A 111 17.82 5.77 -3.49
C THR A 111 18.67 5.70 -4.76
N ARG A 112 19.91 5.20 -4.67
CA ARG A 112 20.80 4.99 -5.83
C ARG A 112 20.90 6.19 -6.80
N SER A 113 20.91 7.42 -6.28
CA SER A 113 21.04 8.66 -7.05
C SER A 113 22.22 9.47 -6.54
N ASN A 114 22.77 10.34 -7.40
CA ASN A 114 23.84 11.28 -7.05
C ASN A 114 23.31 12.59 -6.45
N ILE A 115 21.99 12.83 -6.49
CA ILE A 115 21.37 14.01 -5.91
C ILE A 115 21.26 13.85 -4.39
N LEU A 116 21.64 14.87 -3.64
CA LEU A 116 21.52 14.83 -2.18
C LEU A 116 20.06 14.94 -1.76
N ARG A 117 19.68 14.20 -0.72
CA ARG A 117 18.32 14.26 -0.14
C ARG A 117 17.93 15.69 0.26
N GLY A 118 18.87 16.47 0.79
CA GLY A 118 18.64 17.86 1.18
C GLY A 118 18.26 18.76 0.01
N ASP A 119 18.88 18.57 -1.16
CA ASP A 119 18.59 19.34 -2.37
C ASP A 119 17.17 19.06 -2.86
N VAL A 120 16.76 17.80 -2.84
CA VAL A 120 15.39 17.39 -3.20
C VAL A 120 14.36 17.99 -2.23
N ILE A 121 14.65 18.01 -0.92
CA ILE A 121 13.78 18.66 0.08
C ILE A 121 13.65 20.15 -0.22
N GLY A 122 14.77 20.85 -0.40
CA GLY A 122 14.79 22.28 -0.69
C GLY A 122 14.01 22.62 -1.95
N ALA A 123 14.24 21.87 -3.03
CA ALA A 123 13.54 22.06 -4.30
C ALA A 123 12.03 21.77 -4.19
N ALA A 124 11.65 20.67 -3.53
CA ALA A 124 10.24 20.29 -3.34
C ALA A 124 9.47 21.30 -2.48
N ASN A 125 10.05 21.72 -1.35
CA ASN A 125 9.49 22.75 -0.49
C ASN A 125 9.33 24.08 -1.23
N SER A 126 10.39 24.52 -1.94
CA SER A 126 10.35 25.75 -2.74
C SER A 126 9.28 25.70 -3.82
N ARG A 127 9.03 24.52 -4.40
CA ARG A 127 8.03 24.33 -5.45
C ARG A 127 6.59 24.43 -4.95
N LEU A 128 6.35 24.00 -3.71
CA LEU A 128 5.03 24.03 -3.07
C LEU A 128 4.75 25.37 -2.38
N LEU A 129 5.80 26.00 -1.82
CA LEU A 129 5.72 27.34 -1.26
C LEU A 129 5.25 28.33 -2.33
N GLY A 130 4.31 29.20 -1.96
CA GLY A 130 3.77 30.22 -2.86
C GLY A 130 2.67 29.73 -3.82
N LEU A 131 2.42 28.42 -3.95
CA LEU A 131 1.30 27.93 -4.77
C LEU A 131 -0.06 28.36 -4.21
N ARG A 132 -0.16 28.53 -2.89
CA ARG A 132 -1.37 28.98 -2.21
C ARG A 132 -1.03 30.03 -1.18
N LYS A 133 -1.82 31.11 -1.16
CA LYS A 133 -1.65 32.20 -0.19
C LYS A 133 -1.73 31.65 1.23
N GLY A 134 -0.73 31.98 2.04
CA GLY A 134 -0.67 31.60 3.46
C GLY A 134 -0.37 30.13 3.73
N ALA A 135 -0.11 29.29 2.72
CA ALA A 135 0.36 27.93 2.97
C ALA A 135 1.75 27.95 3.63
N ARG A 136 1.97 27.06 4.61
CA ARG A 136 3.20 27.02 5.41
C ARG A 136 3.74 25.60 5.49
N ILE A 137 5.05 25.48 5.66
CA ILE A 137 5.70 24.19 5.92
C ILE A 137 5.51 23.85 7.40
N ASP A 138 5.06 22.64 7.68
CA ASP A 138 5.05 22.02 9.00
C ASP A 138 5.61 20.60 8.89
N GLU A 139 6.77 20.36 9.51
CA GLU A 139 7.43 19.05 9.48
C GLU A 139 6.97 18.13 10.61
N ARG A 140 6.26 18.66 11.62
CA ARG A 140 5.85 17.93 12.82
C ARG A 140 4.42 17.41 12.69
N SER A 141 3.48 18.25 12.26
CA SER A 141 2.06 17.90 12.18
C SER A 141 1.36 18.54 10.97
N PRO A 142 1.82 18.29 9.74
CA PRO A 142 1.21 18.85 8.54
C PRO A 142 -0.22 18.32 8.30
N GLU A 143 -1.10 19.18 7.80
CA GLU A 143 -2.42 18.77 7.30
C GLU A 143 -2.33 17.92 6.03
N LEU A 144 -1.31 18.17 5.20
CA LEU A 144 -1.07 17.47 3.94
C LEU A 144 0.38 17.00 3.87
N ILE A 145 0.56 15.71 3.59
CA ILE A 145 1.88 15.12 3.39
C ILE A 145 2.06 14.84 1.90
N PHE A 146 3.07 15.47 1.31
CA PHE A 146 3.54 15.11 -0.01
C PHE A 146 4.74 14.18 0.12
N GLN A 147 4.85 13.19 -0.77
CA GLN A 147 6.03 12.35 -0.86
C GLN A 147 6.69 12.54 -2.22
N VAL A 148 8.01 12.63 -2.20
CA VAL A 148 8.87 12.51 -3.38
C VAL A 148 9.85 11.36 -3.14
N ALA A 149 9.81 10.33 -3.99
CA ALA A 149 10.85 9.31 -3.99
C ALA A 149 11.60 9.34 -5.33
N LEU A 150 12.93 9.35 -5.29
CA LEU A 150 13.80 9.33 -6.46
C LEU A 150 14.70 8.11 -6.38
N ASP A 151 14.66 7.26 -7.41
CA ASP A 151 15.52 6.09 -7.57
C ASP A 151 16.18 6.09 -8.96
N ARG A 152 17.47 6.41 -9.00
CA ARG A 152 18.20 6.73 -10.24
C ARG A 152 17.45 7.84 -11.03
N ASN A 153 16.95 7.53 -12.23
CA ASN A 153 16.17 8.45 -13.06
C ASN A 153 14.65 8.26 -12.93
N GLN A 154 14.20 7.23 -12.22
CA GLN A 154 12.79 7.01 -11.94
C GLN A 154 12.40 7.68 -10.63
N GLY A 155 11.17 8.13 -10.54
CA GLY A 155 10.69 8.72 -9.32
C GLY A 155 9.19 8.73 -9.23
N VAL A 156 8.72 9.08 -8.05
CA VAL A 156 7.31 9.28 -7.77
C VAL A 156 7.10 10.57 -6.99
N ALA A 157 6.02 11.27 -7.30
CA ALA A 157 5.51 12.39 -6.52
C ALA A 157 4.04 12.10 -6.20
N CYS A 158 3.65 12.15 -4.93
CA CYS A 158 2.26 11.94 -4.53
C CYS A 158 1.85 12.80 -3.33
N VAL A 159 0.55 12.86 -3.09
CA VAL A 159 -0.03 13.33 -1.83
C VAL A 159 -0.61 12.13 -1.09
N GLU A 160 -0.39 12.06 0.22
CA GLU A 160 -1.05 11.09 1.09
C GLU A 160 -2.55 11.36 1.10
N ILE A 161 -3.36 10.34 0.78
CA ILE A 161 -4.83 10.43 0.79
C ILE A 161 -5.46 9.66 1.94
N ARG A 162 -4.77 8.65 2.48
CA ARG A 162 -5.30 7.79 3.53
C ARG A 162 -4.18 6.98 4.19
N ARG A 163 -4.31 6.73 5.51
CA ARG A 163 -3.47 5.76 6.22
C ARG A 163 -3.76 4.32 5.77
N GLY A 164 -2.72 3.51 5.73
CA GLY A 164 -2.87 2.07 5.53
C GLY A 164 -3.12 1.38 6.87
N VAL A 165 -3.25 0.05 6.84
CA VAL A 165 -3.42 -0.75 8.06
C VAL A 165 -2.15 -0.88 8.91
N GLY A 166 -0.99 -0.51 8.35
CA GLY A 166 0.31 -0.67 9.03
C GLY A 166 0.74 -2.14 9.09
N GLY A 167 1.49 -2.49 10.14
CA GLY A 167 2.00 -3.85 10.34
C GLY A 167 3.19 -4.20 9.44
N VAL A 168 3.36 -5.50 9.20
CA VAL A 168 4.46 -6.09 8.45
C VAL A 168 3.90 -6.79 7.21
N PRO A 169 4.51 -6.65 6.01
CA PRO A 169 4.10 -7.42 4.84
C PRO A 169 4.07 -8.92 5.11
N THR A 170 3.03 -9.61 4.63
CA THR A 170 2.87 -11.05 4.83
C THR A 170 3.95 -11.84 4.07
N SER A 171 4.81 -12.50 4.83
CA SER A 171 5.96 -13.27 4.35
C SER A 171 5.60 -14.73 4.07
N THR A 172 6.62 -15.55 3.81
CA THR A 172 6.48 -17.03 3.72
C THR A 172 6.41 -17.72 5.08
N ALA A 173 6.70 -17.02 6.18
CA ALA A 173 6.54 -17.57 7.53
C ALA A 173 5.07 -17.86 7.80
N LYS A 174 4.76 -19.03 8.38
CA LYS A 174 3.38 -19.49 8.56
C LYS A 174 2.94 -19.42 10.01
N ALA A 175 1.70 -18.99 10.22
CA ALA A 175 0.97 -19.12 11.46
C ALA A 175 -0.25 -20.03 11.23
N PHE A 176 -0.41 -21.05 12.07
CA PHE A 176 -1.60 -21.90 12.07
C PHE A 176 -2.57 -21.40 13.13
N CYS A 177 -3.76 -20.99 12.71
CA CYS A 177 -4.78 -20.45 13.60
C CYS A 177 -5.92 -21.46 13.72
N LEU A 178 -6.08 -22.07 14.90
CA LEU A 178 -7.25 -22.87 15.21
C LEU A 178 -8.47 -21.95 15.29
N VAL A 179 -9.46 -22.16 14.41
CA VAL A 179 -10.65 -21.30 14.32
C VAL A 179 -11.92 -22.08 14.60
N SER A 180 -12.79 -21.52 15.43
CA SER A 180 -14.10 -22.09 15.75
C SER A 180 -15.22 -21.54 14.87
N GLY A 181 -14.98 -20.49 14.09
CA GLY A 181 -15.99 -19.78 13.28
C GLY A 181 -16.46 -18.45 13.89
N GLY A 182 -16.08 -18.16 15.15
CA GLY A 182 -16.45 -16.92 15.83
C GLY A 182 -15.56 -15.70 15.55
N MET A 183 -16.04 -14.51 15.93
CA MET A 183 -15.35 -13.22 15.75
C MET A 183 -13.94 -13.18 16.35
N HIS A 184 -13.72 -13.79 17.51
CA HIS A 184 -12.39 -13.82 18.13
C HIS A 184 -11.36 -14.55 17.26
N SER A 185 -11.78 -15.60 16.55
CA SER A 185 -10.90 -16.33 15.64
C SER A 185 -10.49 -15.47 14.44
N SER A 186 -11.38 -14.61 13.91
CA SER A 186 -11.03 -13.73 12.79
C SER A 186 -10.05 -12.64 13.22
N VAL A 187 -10.24 -12.07 14.41
CA VAL A 187 -9.32 -11.08 14.99
C VAL A 187 -7.92 -11.67 15.21
N VAL A 188 -7.81 -12.87 15.80
CA VAL A 188 -6.51 -13.51 16.04
C VAL A 188 -5.78 -13.82 14.73
N ALA A 189 -6.49 -14.37 13.74
CA ALA A 189 -5.95 -14.62 12.42
C ALA A 189 -5.50 -13.32 11.72
N TRP A 190 -6.28 -12.24 11.85
CA TRP A 190 -5.92 -10.93 11.32
C TRP A 190 -4.67 -10.35 12.00
N MET A 191 -4.55 -10.47 13.32
CA MET A 191 -3.36 -10.03 14.06
C MET A 191 -2.11 -10.80 13.62
N ALA A 192 -2.23 -12.11 13.38
CA ALA A 192 -1.13 -12.90 12.82
C ALA A 192 -0.70 -12.39 11.43
N ALA A 193 -1.67 -12.07 10.56
CA ALA A 193 -1.38 -11.48 9.26
C ALA A 193 -0.72 -10.09 9.38
N LEU A 194 -1.19 -9.22 10.27
CA LEU A 194 -0.59 -7.91 10.54
C LEU A 194 0.83 -8.01 11.08
N ALA A 195 1.17 -9.09 11.78
CA ALA A 195 2.53 -9.38 12.24
C ALA A 195 3.44 -9.96 11.13
N GLY A 196 2.93 -10.14 9.90
CA GLY A 196 3.72 -10.57 8.74
C GLY A 196 3.71 -12.07 8.47
N PHE A 197 2.81 -12.84 9.10
CA PHE A 197 2.65 -14.26 8.83
C PHE A 197 1.68 -14.53 7.68
N SER A 198 1.98 -15.52 6.86
CA SER A 198 0.97 -16.25 6.08
C SER A 198 0.11 -17.06 7.04
N VAL A 199 -1.21 -16.93 6.92
CA VAL A 199 -2.17 -17.51 7.85
C VAL A 199 -2.81 -18.76 7.27
N GLU A 200 -2.69 -19.87 7.99
CA GLU A 200 -3.43 -21.09 7.71
C GLU A 200 -4.49 -21.28 8.81
N LEU A 201 -5.75 -21.03 8.43
CA LEU A 201 -6.90 -21.29 9.29
C LEU A 201 -7.13 -22.79 9.35
N VAL A 202 -7.15 -23.35 10.55
CA VAL A 202 -7.39 -24.77 10.80
C VAL A 202 -8.71 -24.89 11.54
N HIS A 203 -9.69 -25.52 10.91
CA HIS A 203 -11.03 -25.70 11.48
C HIS A 203 -11.37 -27.19 11.61
N LEU A 204 -11.78 -27.60 12.80
CA LEU A 204 -12.31 -28.95 13.02
C LEU A 204 -13.76 -28.98 12.57
N ARG A 205 -14.08 -29.80 11.57
CA ARG A 205 -15.47 -30.02 11.14
C ARG A 205 -16.20 -30.79 12.23
N THR A 206 -17.11 -30.11 12.92
CA THR A 206 -18.03 -30.72 13.90
C THR A 206 -19.44 -30.88 13.34
N SER A 207 -19.83 -30.02 12.40
CA SER A 207 -21.09 -30.07 11.65
C SER A 207 -20.93 -29.39 10.29
N GLU A 208 -21.93 -29.49 9.40
CA GLU A 208 -21.92 -28.70 8.17
C GLU A 208 -22.07 -27.20 8.44
N GLU A 209 -22.79 -26.83 9.51
CA GLU A 209 -22.92 -25.43 9.94
C GLU A 209 -21.55 -24.84 10.34
N SER A 210 -20.72 -25.60 11.07
CA SER A 210 -19.39 -25.14 11.49
C SER A 210 -18.49 -24.85 10.28
N VAL A 211 -18.62 -25.62 9.20
CA VAL A 211 -17.89 -25.39 7.94
C VAL A 211 -18.33 -24.08 7.27
N VAL A 212 -19.63 -23.77 7.29
CA VAL A 212 -20.15 -22.51 6.76
C VAL A 212 -19.60 -21.33 7.56
N GLU A 213 -19.52 -21.43 8.88
CA GLU A 213 -18.93 -20.40 9.74
C GLU A 213 -17.44 -20.16 9.42
N ALA A 214 -16.66 -21.25 9.30
CA ALA A 214 -15.26 -21.17 8.90
C ALA A 214 -15.09 -20.55 7.50
N GLY A 215 -15.99 -20.87 6.56
CA GLY A 215 -16.03 -20.28 5.23
C GLY A 215 -16.31 -18.78 5.25
N ARG A 216 -17.24 -18.31 6.10
CA ARG A 216 -17.51 -16.87 6.30
C ARG A 216 -16.28 -16.13 6.83
N LEU A 217 -15.59 -16.71 7.81
CA LEU A 217 -14.36 -16.16 8.37
C LEU A 217 -13.25 -16.07 7.31
N TYR A 218 -13.06 -17.13 6.52
CA TYR A 218 -12.11 -17.12 5.40
C TYR A 218 -12.48 -16.02 4.39
N SER A 219 -13.75 -15.90 4.03
CA SER A 219 -14.22 -14.87 3.09
C SER A 219 -13.93 -13.45 3.61
N GLU A 220 -14.20 -13.18 4.90
CA GLU A 220 -13.90 -11.88 5.53
C GLU A 220 -12.41 -11.54 5.42
N LEU A 221 -11.55 -12.48 5.79
CA LEU A 221 -10.09 -12.29 5.79
C LEU A 221 -9.52 -12.21 4.38
N SER A 222 -10.11 -12.90 3.41
CA SER A 222 -9.66 -12.88 2.01
C SER A 222 -9.78 -11.49 1.36
N HIS A 223 -10.62 -10.61 1.91
CA HIS A 223 -10.70 -9.21 1.50
C HIS A 223 -9.60 -8.32 2.09
N ARG A 224 -8.82 -8.81 3.07
CA ARG A 224 -7.79 -8.04 3.78
C ARG A 224 -6.39 -8.56 3.55
N ILE A 225 -6.28 -9.87 3.36
CA ILE A 225 -5.01 -10.58 3.19
C ILE A 225 -4.85 -10.94 1.71
N ASP A 226 -3.61 -10.92 1.21
CA ASP A 226 -3.26 -11.49 -0.09
C ASP A 226 -3.81 -12.93 -0.20
N PRO A 227 -4.57 -13.28 -1.24
CA PRO A 227 -5.18 -14.60 -1.38
C PRO A 227 -4.16 -15.74 -1.42
N THR A 228 -2.89 -15.47 -1.75
CA THR A 228 -1.82 -16.48 -1.72
C THR A 228 -1.22 -16.70 -0.34
N ARG A 229 -1.60 -15.88 0.65
CA ARG A 229 -1.10 -15.88 2.03
C ARG A 229 -2.15 -16.33 3.04
N LEU A 230 -3.36 -16.63 2.60
CA LEU A 230 -4.45 -17.14 3.42
C LEU A 230 -4.89 -18.51 2.92
N LYS A 231 -4.97 -19.49 3.81
CA LYS A 231 -5.48 -20.84 3.50
C LYS A 231 -6.48 -21.28 4.56
N LEU A 232 -7.50 -22.03 4.16
CA LEU A 232 -8.40 -22.75 5.06
C LEU A 232 -8.17 -24.26 4.91
N THR A 233 -7.89 -24.91 6.04
CA THR A 233 -7.73 -26.37 6.15
C THR A 233 -8.81 -26.90 7.07
N LEU A 234 -9.62 -27.82 6.55
CA LEU A 234 -10.67 -28.51 7.30
C LEU A 234 -10.12 -29.85 7.80
N LEU A 235 -10.17 -30.05 9.11
CA LEU A 235 -9.88 -31.35 9.72
C LEU A 235 -11.17 -32.14 9.86
N THR A 236 -11.18 -33.37 9.36
CA THR A 236 -12.25 -34.34 9.58
C THR A 236 -11.76 -35.40 10.57
N GLY A 237 -12.55 -35.69 11.60
CA GLY A 237 -12.29 -36.87 12.42
C GLY A 237 -12.64 -38.13 11.63
N SER A 238 -11.69 -39.05 11.43
CA SER A 238 -12.07 -40.42 11.07
C SER A 238 -12.77 -41.03 12.28
N LYS A 239 -14.00 -41.50 12.11
CA LYS A 239 -14.55 -42.49 13.04
C LYS A 239 -13.73 -43.76 12.82
N ASN A 240 -12.67 -43.96 13.59
CA ASN A 240 -12.21 -45.32 13.83
C ASN A 240 -13.31 -45.98 14.65
N SER A 241 -14.25 -46.63 13.98
CA SER A 241 -15.12 -47.61 14.63
C SER A 241 -14.20 -48.69 15.19
N PRO A 242 -14.18 -48.97 16.50
CA PRO A 242 -13.60 -50.23 16.95
C PRO A 242 -14.53 -51.32 16.39
N GLU A 243 -14.06 -52.05 15.38
CA GLU A 243 -14.64 -53.34 15.03
C GLU A 243 -14.44 -54.24 16.26
N GLY A 244 -15.54 -54.45 17.00
CA GLY A 244 -15.66 -55.42 18.08
C GLY A 244 -16.51 -56.59 17.65
#